data_AF-A0A1H6VH50-F1
#
_entry.id   AF-A0A1H6VH50-F1
#
_cell.length_a   1.000
_cell.length_b   1.000
_cell.length_c   1.000
_cell.angle_alpha   90.00
_cell.angle_beta   90.00
_cell.angle_gamma   90.00
#
_symmetry.space_group_name_H-M   'P 1'
#
loop_
_entity.id
_entity.type
_entity.pdbx_description
1 polymer ?
#
loop_
_entity_poly.entity_id
_entity_poly.type
_entity_poly.pdbx_seq_one_letter_code
_entity_poly.pdbx_strand_id
1 'polypeptide(L)'
;MSGWRRITTRADFCDAVVDRVILGDGLRFVIGSDATISGQAHGVALSGVWTWNEGYFCRNARVGEAETGKDCEVIEVAPGRMRYTRDRGRGASVVVTIPDA
;
A
#
# COMPACT_ATOMS: atom_id res chain seq x y z
N MET A 1 -18.98 -7.91 12.82
CA MET A 1 -17.68 -7.38 13.30
C MET A 1 -16.84 -7.07 12.08
N SER A 2 -16.67 -5.80 11.74
CA SER A 2 -15.88 -5.35 10.59
C SER A 2 -14.40 -5.53 10.93
N GLY A 3 -13.86 -6.73 10.66
CA GLY A 3 -12.57 -7.21 11.17
C GLY A 3 -11.35 -6.64 10.46
N TRP A 4 -11.15 -5.33 10.56
CA TRP A 4 -9.88 -4.70 10.18
C TRP A 4 -8.85 -4.89 11.30
N ARG A 5 -7.66 -5.36 10.94
CA ARG A 5 -6.51 -5.49 11.84
C ARG A 5 -5.42 -4.52 11.38
N ARG A 6 -5.02 -3.61 12.26
CA ARG A 6 -3.87 -2.73 12.01
C ARG A 6 -2.58 -3.55 11.98
N ILE A 7 -1.75 -3.28 10.98
CA ILE A 7 -0.39 -3.80 10.84
C ILE A 7 0.57 -2.77 11.43
N THR A 8 1.46 -3.20 12.34
CA THR A 8 2.43 -2.34 13.02
C THR A 8 3.88 -2.81 12.84
N THR A 9 4.10 -3.98 12.24
CA THR A 9 5.45 -4.51 11.99
C THR A 9 5.67 -4.77 10.50
N ARG A 10 6.95 -4.67 10.08
CA ARG A 10 7.35 -4.99 8.71
C ARG A 10 7.06 -6.44 8.37
N ALA A 11 7.29 -7.35 9.31
CA ALA A 11 7.09 -8.79 9.10
C ALA A 11 5.60 -9.08 8.79
N ASP A 12 4.69 -8.59 9.62
CA ASP A 12 3.24 -8.78 9.39
C ASP A 12 2.78 -8.16 8.07
N PHE A 13 3.38 -7.04 7.67
CA PHE A 13 3.10 -6.41 6.38
C PHE A 13 3.58 -7.27 5.21
N CYS A 14 4.82 -7.76 5.28
CA CYS A 14 5.39 -8.64 4.27
C CYS A 14 4.53 -9.89 4.09
N ASP A 15 4.14 -10.53 5.18
CA ASP A 15 3.35 -11.76 5.13
C ASP A 15 1.96 -11.53 4.52
N ALA A 16 1.34 -10.39 4.78
CA ALA A 16 -0.04 -10.11 4.35
C ALA A 16 -0.18 -9.51 2.94
N VAL A 17 0.80 -8.72 2.48
CA VAL A 17 0.61 -7.81 1.34
C VAL A 17 1.69 -7.95 0.26
N VAL A 18 2.93 -8.18 0.65
CA VAL A 18 4.08 -8.08 -0.26
C VAL A 18 4.08 -9.20 -1.30
N ASP A 19 4.59 -8.88 -2.49
CA ASP A 19 4.70 -9.77 -3.66
C ASP A 19 3.35 -10.31 -4.17
N ARG A 20 2.24 -9.63 -3.82
CA ARG A 20 0.88 -9.91 -4.30
C ARG A 20 0.36 -8.80 -5.19
N VAL A 21 -0.53 -9.13 -6.12
CA VAL A 21 -1.22 -8.14 -6.93
C VAL A 21 -2.29 -7.45 -6.08
N ILE A 22 -2.30 -6.12 -6.11
CA ILE A 22 -3.23 -5.27 -5.40
C ILE A 22 -4.08 -4.52 -6.43
N LEU A 23 -5.39 -4.57 -6.28
CA LEU A 23 -6.36 -3.96 -7.19
C LEU A 23 -7.22 -2.93 -6.46
N GLY A 24 -7.50 -1.81 -7.11
CA GLY A 24 -8.42 -0.79 -6.63
C GLY A 24 -9.09 -0.07 -7.79
N ASP A 25 -9.86 0.98 -7.49
CA ASP A 25 -10.44 1.81 -8.54
C ASP A 25 -9.34 2.50 -9.36
N GLY A 26 -9.18 2.07 -10.61
CA GLY A 26 -8.09 2.50 -11.49
C GLY A 26 -6.68 2.08 -11.05
N LEU A 27 -6.52 1.27 -9.99
CA LEU A 27 -5.22 0.88 -9.45
C LEU A 27 -4.93 -0.60 -9.72
N ARG A 28 -3.71 -0.90 -10.18
CA ARG A 28 -3.15 -2.26 -10.25
C ARG A 28 -1.67 -2.21 -9.96
N PHE A 29 -1.22 -2.72 -8.81
CA PHE A 29 0.19 -2.61 -8.42
C PHE A 29 0.64 -3.75 -7.51
N VAL A 30 1.95 -3.85 -7.34
CA VAL A 30 2.63 -4.79 -6.44
C VAL A 30 3.55 -3.98 -5.53
N ILE A 31 3.57 -4.35 -4.26
CA ILE A 31 4.56 -3.87 -3.29
C ILE A 31 5.59 -4.99 -3.14
N GLY A 32 6.81 -4.77 -3.62
CA GLY A 32 7.85 -5.79 -3.69
C GLY A 32 8.62 -5.96 -2.38
N SER A 33 9.07 -7.18 -2.10
CA SER A 33 9.93 -7.50 -0.95
C SER A 33 11.31 -6.84 -1.03
N ASP A 34 11.71 -6.43 -2.23
CA ASP A 34 12.89 -5.65 -2.58
C ASP A 34 12.76 -4.14 -2.31
N ALA A 35 11.74 -3.73 -1.54
CA ALA A 35 11.44 -2.34 -1.20
C ALA A 35 10.94 -1.47 -2.38
N THR A 36 10.49 -2.07 -3.48
CA THR A 36 9.91 -1.35 -4.63
C THR A 36 8.38 -1.33 -4.62
N ILE A 37 7.81 -0.37 -5.35
CA ILE A 37 6.40 -0.33 -5.74
C ILE A 37 6.38 -0.25 -7.26
N SER A 38 5.61 -1.11 -7.91
CA SER A 38 5.46 -1.09 -9.36
C SER A 38 4.02 -1.40 -9.78
N GLY A 39 3.56 -0.80 -10.88
CA GLY A 39 2.22 -1.04 -11.38
C GLY A 39 1.70 0.08 -12.25
N GLN A 40 0.40 0.30 -12.17
CA GLN A 40 -0.33 1.34 -12.89
C GLN A 40 -1.39 1.99 -12.02
N ALA A 41 -1.59 3.29 -12.23
CA ALA A 41 -2.67 4.09 -11.68
C ALA A 41 -3.35 4.85 -12.81
N HIS A 42 -4.66 4.62 -13.00
CA HIS A 42 -5.48 5.14 -14.10
C HIS A 42 -4.83 5.00 -15.48
N GLY A 43 -4.21 3.84 -15.73
CA GLY A 43 -3.51 3.53 -16.99
C GLY A 43 -2.12 4.16 -17.15
N VAL A 44 -1.65 4.92 -16.16
CA VAL A 44 -0.31 5.53 -16.15
C VAL A 44 0.62 4.71 -15.25
N ALA A 45 1.88 4.55 -15.65
CA ALA A 45 2.87 3.78 -14.89
C ALA A 45 3.05 4.34 -13.46
N LEU A 46 2.88 3.46 -12.46
CA LEU A 46 3.17 3.72 -11.06
C LEU A 46 4.52 3.08 -10.73
N SER A 47 5.43 3.86 -10.16
CA SER A 47 6.68 3.35 -9.62
C SER A 47 7.03 4.04 -8.31
N GLY A 48 7.78 3.38 -7.45
CA GLY A 48 8.20 3.97 -6.19
C GLY A 48 9.04 3.04 -5.35
N VAL A 49 9.33 3.50 -4.15
CA VAL A 49 10.01 2.74 -3.11
C VAL A 49 9.25 2.87 -1.81
N TRP A 50 9.45 1.92 -0.91
CA TRP A 50 8.87 1.95 0.41
C TRP A 50 9.86 1.54 1.50
N THR A 51 9.54 1.92 2.73
CA THR A 51 10.22 1.49 3.93
C THR A 51 9.20 1.31 5.05
N TRP A 52 9.57 0.53 6.07
CA TRP A 52 8.79 0.44 7.29
C TRP A 52 9.45 1.30 8.36
N ASN A 53 8.70 2.21 8.97
CA ASN A 53 9.22 3.08 10.02
C ASN A 53 8.21 3.27 11.15
N GLU A 54 8.59 2.97 12.38
CA GLU A 54 7.79 3.23 13.60
C GLU A 54 6.31 2.74 13.52
N GLY A 55 6.07 1.63 12.83
CA GLY A 55 4.72 1.08 12.66
C GLY A 55 3.88 1.71 11.56
N TYR A 56 4.53 2.39 10.61
CA TYR A 56 3.93 2.95 9.40
C TYR A 56 4.61 2.40 8.15
N PHE A 57 3.82 2.26 7.10
CA PHE A 57 4.31 2.04 5.74
C PHE A 57 4.64 3.39 5.12
N CYS A 58 5.92 3.71 4.93
CA CYS A 58 6.33 4.97 4.34
C CYS A 58 6.75 4.75 2.88
N ARG A 59 6.07 5.42 1.94
CA ARG A 59 6.37 5.34 0.52
C ARG A 59 6.87 6.67 -0.05
N ASN A 60 7.60 6.57 -1.15
CA ASN A 60 7.81 7.66 -2.09
C ASN A 60 7.54 7.10 -3.49
N ALA A 61 6.51 7.61 -4.16
CA ALA A 61 6.05 7.06 -5.44
C ALA A 61 5.72 8.17 -6.43
N ARG A 62 5.66 7.80 -7.70
CA ARG A 62 5.30 8.66 -8.82
C ARG A 62 4.35 7.94 -9.77
N VAL A 63 3.48 8.71 -10.40
CA VAL A 63 2.58 8.27 -11.46
C VAL A 63 2.97 8.99 -12.74
N GLY A 64 3.60 8.27 -13.66
CA GLY A 64 4.28 8.87 -14.81
C GLY A 64 5.40 9.80 -14.33
N GLU A 65 5.32 11.07 -14.72
CA GLU A 65 6.27 12.11 -14.31
C GLU A 65 5.85 12.84 -13.02
N ALA A 66 4.64 12.60 -12.51
CA ALA A 66 4.11 13.28 -11.34
C ALA A 66 4.53 12.58 -10.05
N GLU A 67 5.31 13.26 -9.22
CA GLU A 67 5.65 12.80 -7.86
C GLU A 67 4.41 12.87 -6.95
N THR A 68 4.09 11.75 -6.30
CA THR A 68 3.02 11.69 -5.27
C THR A 68 3.51 12.14 -3.88
N GLY A 69 4.85 12.26 -3.74
CA GLY A 69 5.53 12.70 -2.54
C GLY A 69 5.78 11.58 -1.53
N LYS A 70 6.53 11.94 -0.48
CA LYS A 70 6.75 11.07 0.68
C LYS A 70 5.51 11.06 1.56
N ASP A 71 5.01 9.88 1.90
CA ASP A 71 3.88 9.70 2.81
C ASP A 71 4.09 8.47 3.68
N CYS A 72 3.66 8.54 4.94
CA CYS A 72 3.67 7.43 5.88
C CYS A 72 2.23 7.07 6.24
N GLU A 73 1.83 5.87 5.86
CA GLU A 73 0.46 5.41 5.87
C GLU A 73 0.23 4.40 7.01
N VAL A 74 -0.97 4.45 7.61
CA VAL A 74 -1.45 3.37 8.47
C VAL A 74 -2.00 2.27 7.59
N ILE A 75 -1.53 1.05 7.77
CA ILE A 75 -2.01 -0.13 7.05
C ILE A 75 -2.91 -0.96 7.96
N GLU A 76 -4.09 -1.30 7.45
CA GLU A 76 -5.03 -2.23 8.07
C GLU A 76 -5.44 -3.28 7.06
N VAL A 77 -5.58 -4.52 7.49
CA VAL A 77 -5.95 -5.64 6.63
C VAL A 77 -7.22 -6.31 7.11
N ALA A 78 -7.99 -6.81 6.17
CA ALA A 78 -9.13 -7.71 6.36
C ALA A 78 -9.01 -8.84 5.32
N PRO A 79 -9.77 -9.96 5.44
CA PRO A 79 -9.70 -11.02 4.43
C PRO A 79 -9.86 -10.47 3.00
N GLY A 80 -8.87 -10.76 2.14
CA GLY A 80 -8.80 -10.31 0.75
C GLY A 80 -8.65 -8.79 0.52
N ARG A 81 -8.41 -7.97 1.55
CA ARG A 81 -8.44 -6.50 1.44
C ARG A 81 -7.39 -5.82 2.31
N MET A 82 -6.91 -4.69 1.82
CA MET A 82 -6.07 -3.74 2.56
C MET A 82 -6.72 -2.37 2.54
N ARG A 83 -6.65 -1.66 3.67
CA ARG A 83 -6.93 -0.24 3.79
C ARG A 83 -5.62 0.47 4.13
N TYR A 84 -5.28 1.50 3.37
CA TYR A 84 -4.20 2.41 3.72
C TYR A 84 -4.78 3.79 3.99
N THR A 85 -4.31 4.44 5.07
CA THR A 85 -4.74 5.78 5.45
C THR A 85 -3.53 6.72 5.50
N ARG A 86 -3.57 7.78 4.69
CA ARG A 86 -2.48 8.74 4.50
C ARG A 86 -2.18 9.56 5.76
N ASP A 87 -1.04 10.26 5.77
CA ASP A 87 -0.65 11.23 6.80
C ASP A 87 -0.67 10.66 8.22
N ARG A 88 -0.11 9.46 8.39
CA ARG A 88 -0.09 8.69 9.65
C ARG A 88 -1.50 8.51 10.25
N GLY A 89 -2.50 8.29 9.41
CA GLY A 89 -3.88 8.05 9.82
C GLY A 89 -4.77 9.29 9.89
N ARG A 90 -4.27 10.47 9.50
CA ARG A 90 -5.04 11.73 9.51
C ARG A 90 -5.56 12.16 8.13
N GLY A 91 -5.10 11.48 7.08
CA GLY A 91 -5.46 11.78 5.70
C GLY A 91 -6.57 10.88 5.16
N ALA A 92 -6.74 10.89 3.85
CA ALA A 92 -7.71 10.03 3.17
C ALA A 92 -7.37 8.54 3.34
N SER A 93 -8.41 7.72 3.45
CA SER A 93 -8.31 6.26 3.42
C SER A 93 -8.75 5.72 2.07
N VAL A 94 -8.04 4.71 1.57
CA VAL A 94 -8.42 3.95 0.38
C VAL A 94 -8.42 2.47 0.72
N VAL A 95 -9.42 1.75 0.20
CA VAL A 95 -9.53 0.30 0.31
C VAL A 95 -9.22 -0.32 -1.03
N VAL A 96 -8.35 -1.32 -1.02
CA VAL A 96 -7.92 -2.11 -2.17
C VAL A 96 -8.07 -3.60 -1.87
N THR A 97 -8.20 -4.39 -2.93
CA THR A 97 -8.38 -5.84 -2.89
C THR A 97 -7.05 -6.54 -3.18
N ILE A 98 -6.80 -7.63 -2.47
CA ILE A 98 -5.68 -8.54 -2.71
C ILE A 98 -6.32 -9.88 -3.12
N PRO A 99 -6.40 -10.20 -4.42
CA PRO A 99 -7.16 -11.36 -4.91
C PRO A 99 -6.65 -12.71 -4.38
N ASP A 100 -5.34 -12.79 -4.13
CA ASP A 100 -4.64 -14.02 -3.74
C ASP A 100 -4.33 -14.06 -2.24
N ALA A 101 -5.15 -13.39 -1.40
CA ALA A 101 -4.92 -13.27 0.05
C ALA A 101 -5.87 -14.02 0.96
#